data_AF-A0AA42YII2-F1
#
_entry.id   AF-A0AA42YII2-F1
#
_cell.length_a   1.000
_cell.length_b   1.000
_cell.length_c   1.000
_cell.angle_alpha   90.00
_cell.angle_beta   90.00
_cell.angle_gamma   90.00
#
_symmetry.space_group_name_H-M   'P 1'
#
loop_
_entity.id
_entity.type
_entity.pdbx_description
1 polymer ?
#
loop_
_entity_poly.entity_id
_entity_poly.type
_entity_poly.pdbx_seq_one_letter_code
_entity_poly.pdbx_strand_id
1 'polypeptide(L)' 'AAELDVEPGMQYLADQPGDVPITYADVAKARRLIGYEPRVPIREGLARFVEWYRANEPR' A
#
# COMPACT_ATOMS: atom_id res chain seq x y z
N ALA A 1 9.62 -4.56 -4.69
CA ALA A 1 10.78 -5.42 -4.99
C ALA A 1 10.36 -6.50 -5.97
N ALA A 2 9.72 -7.60 -5.52
CA ALA A 2 9.31 -8.69 -6.41
C ALA A 2 8.45 -8.25 -7.62
N GLU A 3 7.41 -7.44 -7.41
CA GLU A 3 6.54 -6.98 -8.51
C GLU A 3 7.26 -6.03 -9.50
N LEU A 4 8.30 -5.34 -9.03
CA LEU A 4 9.07 -4.36 -9.81
C LEU A 4 10.37 -4.95 -10.41
N ASP A 5 10.71 -6.20 -10.06
CA ASP A 5 11.98 -6.86 -10.44
C ASP A 5 13.24 -6.05 -10.11
N VAL A 6 13.22 -5.37 -8.96
CA VAL A 6 14.35 -4.56 -8.47
C VAL A 6 14.64 -4.85 -7.01
N GLU A 7 15.92 -4.88 -6.68
CA GLU A 7 16.42 -4.91 -5.30
C GLU A 7 16.37 -3.50 -4.70
N PRO A 8 15.69 -3.30 -3.55
CA PRO A 8 15.59 -1.98 -2.94
C PRO A 8 16.91 -1.61 -2.23
N GLY A 9 17.55 -0.53 -2.68
CA GLY A 9 18.62 0.12 -1.93
C GLY A 9 18.04 0.94 -0.79
N MET A 10 18.17 0.46 0.46
CA MET A 10 17.63 1.14 1.64
C MET A 10 18.69 2.00 2.32
N GLN A 11 18.35 3.27 2.58
CA GLN A 11 19.10 4.17 3.47
C GLN A 11 18.16 4.65 4.57
N TYR A 12 18.50 4.39 5.83
CA TYR A 12 17.74 4.88 6.98
C TYR A 12 18.13 6.32 7.29
N LEU A 13 17.13 7.19 7.34
CA LEU A 13 17.25 8.60 7.71
C LEU A 13 16.52 8.85 9.02
N ALA A 14 16.66 10.06 9.58
CA ALA A 14 15.92 10.44 10.78
C ALA A 14 14.40 10.52 10.52
N ASP A 15 13.62 10.30 11.58
CA ASP A 15 12.16 10.41 11.54
C ASP A 15 11.72 11.78 11.02
N GLN A 16 10.70 11.78 10.16
CA GLN A 16 10.21 13.02 9.60
C GLN A 16 9.21 13.70 10.56
N PRO A 17 9.29 15.03 10.74
CA PRO A 17 8.31 15.76 11.54
C PRO A 17 6.90 15.58 10.97
N GLY A 18 5.99 15.03 11.76
CA GLY A 18 4.60 14.78 11.36
C GLY A 18 4.26 13.31 11.11
N ASP A 19 5.26 12.44 10.99
CA ASP A 19 5.03 11.00 10.93
C ASP A 19 4.58 10.47 12.29
N VAL A 20 3.60 9.56 12.25
CA VAL A 20 3.21 8.75 13.40
C VAL A 20 3.83 7.36 13.24
N PRO A 21 4.46 6.78 14.28
CA PRO A 21 5.18 5.51 14.14
C PRO A 21 4.33 4.35 13.60
N ILE A 22 3.06 4.28 14.00
CA ILE A 22 2.11 3.25 13.56
C ILE A 22 0.71 3.87 13.52
N THR A 23 -0.01 3.65 12.41
CA THR A 23 -1.41 4.02 12.28
C THR A 23 -2.15 3.03 11.37
N TYR A 24 -3.39 2.70 11.72
CA TYR A 24 -4.28 1.87 10.93
C TYR A 24 -5.74 2.12 11.32
N ALA A 25 -6.66 1.79 10.41
CA ALA A 25 -8.09 2.00 10.62
C ALA A 25 -8.76 0.79 11.27
N ASP A 26 -9.59 1.02 12.30
CA ASP A 26 -10.61 0.04 12.71
C ASP A 26 -11.82 0.13 11.78
N VAL A 27 -12.04 -0.94 11.02
CA VAL A 27 -13.13 -1.04 10.03
C VAL A 27 -14.45 -1.53 10.62
N ALA A 28 -14.54 -1.76 11.93
CA ALA A 28 -15.74 -2.32 12.57
C ALA A 28 -16.99 -1.44 12.34
N LYS A 29 -16.86 -0.11 12.31
CA LYS A 29 -17.99 0.79 12.02
C LYS A 29 -18.50 0.60 10.58
N ALA A 30 -17.60 0.57 9.60
CA ALA A 30 -17.96 0.40 8.19
C ALA A 30 -18.56 -1.00 7.95
N ARG A 31 -18.00 -2.04 8.57
CA ARG A 31 -18.56 -3.39 8.53
C ARG A 31 -20.01 -3.43 9.03
N ARG A 32 -20.31 -2.79 10.16
CA ARG A 32 -21.66 -2.74 10.73
C ARG A 32 -22.65 -1.93 9.89
N LEU A 33 -22.23 -0.77 9.37
CA LEU A 33 -23.15 0.17 8.72
C LEU A 33 -23.40 -0.14 7.25
N ILE A 34 -22.39 -0.62 6.53
CA ILE A 34 -22.45 -0.79 5.07
C ILE A 34 -21.96 -2.17 4.61
N GLY A 35 -21.70 -3.10 5.53
CA GLY A 35 -21.22 -4.44 5.17
C GLY A 35 -19.82 -4.44 4.54
N TYR A 36 -19.02 -3.39 4.77
CA TYR A 36 -17.68 -3.29 4.19
C TYR A 36 -16.73 -4.34 4.79
N GLU A 37 -16.03 -5.05 3.92
CA GLU A 37 -14.94 -5.96 4.26
C GLU A 37 -13.82 -5.82 3.20
N PRO A 38 -12.58 -5.48 3.58
CA PRO A 38 -11.46 -5.49 2.64
C PRO A 38 -11.17 -6.93 2.19
N ARG A 39 -11.17 -7.17 0.87
CA ARG A 39 -10.98 -8.51 0.30
C ARG A 39 -9.65 -8.70 -0.42
N VAL A 40 -8.94 -7.61 -0.72
CA VAL A 40 -7.70 -7.63 -1.49
C VAL A 40 -6.52 -7.61 -0.51
N PRO A 41 -5.72 -8.68 -0.41
CA PRO A 41 -4.49 -8.66 0.37
C PRO A 41 -3.47 -7.67 -0.19
N ILE A 42 -2.57 -7.16 0.66
CA ILE A 42 -1.55 -6.18 0.26
C ILE A 42 -0.73 -6.66 -0.94
N ARG A 43 -0.29 -7.93 -0.95
CA ARG A 43 0.49 -8.50 -2.06
C ARG A 43 -0.25 -8.42 -3.39
N GLU A 44 -1.52 -8.81 -3.40
CA GLU A 44 -2.36 -8.77 -4.61
C GLU A 44 -2.63 -7.33 -5.05
N GLY A 45 -2.90 -6.43 -4.11
CA GLY A 45 -3.11 -5.01 -4.39
C GLY A 45 -1.86 -4.35 -5.01
N LEU A 46 -0.67 -4.68 -4.50
CA LEU A 46 0.59 -4.19 -5.02
C LEU A 46 0.86 -4.67 -6.45
N ALA A 47 0.62 -5.96 -6.74
CA ALA A 47 0.78 -6.51 -8.09
C ALA A 47 -0.12 -5.77 -9.11
N ARG A 48 -1.41 -5.62 -8.78
CA ARG A 48 -2.38 -4.88 -9.62
C ARG A 48 -1.98 -3.41 -9.81
N PHE A 49 -1.47 -2.78 -8.76
CA PHE A 49 -1.01 -1.40 -8.84
C PHE A 49 0.18 -1.25 -9.79
N VAL A 50 1.17 -2.15 -9.71
CA VAL A 50 2.34 -2.12 -10.60
C VAL A 50 1.95 -2.38 -12.06
N GLU A 51 1.03 -3.31 -12.30
CA GLU A 51 0.48 -3.56 -13.64
C GLU A 51 -0.18 -2.30 -14.22
N TRP A 52 -1.07 -1.67 -13.44
CA TRP A 52 -1.70 -0.41 -13.84
C TRP A 52 -0.67 0.69 -14.09
N TYR A 53 0.32 0.84 -13.19
CA TYR A 53 1.35 1.87 -13.29
C TYR A 53 2.15 1.72 -14.59
N ARG A 54 2.65 0.52 -14.91
CA ARG A 54 3.39 0.24 -16.15
C ARG A 54 2.57 0.49 -17.41
N ALA A 55 1.27 0.25 -17.37
CA ALA A 55 0.37 0.50 -18.50
C ALA A 55 0.10 2.00 -18.75
N ASN A 56 0.34 2.86 -17.75
CA ASN A 56 -0.01 4.28 -17.77
C ASN A 56 1.20 5.21 -17.59
N GLU A 57 2.44 4.69 -17.52
CA GLU A 57 3.62 5.54 -17.49
C GLU A 57 3.68 6.38 -18.78
N PRO A 58 3.78 7.72 -18.68
CA PRO A 58 4.14 8.53 -19.83
C PRO A 58 5.54 8.10 -20.28
N ARG A 59 5.66 7.73 -21.57
CA ARG A 59 6.95 7.48 -22.21
C ARG A 59 7.87 8.70 -22.11
#